data_AF-A0A1V5WXR2-F1
#
_entry.id   AF-A0A1V5WXR2-F1
#
_cell.length_a   1.000
_cell.length_b   1.000
_cell.length_c   1.000
_cell.angle_alpha   90.00
_cell.angle_beta   90.00
_cell.angle_gamma   90.00
#
_symmetry.space_group_name_H-M   'P 1'
#
loop_
_entity.id
_entity.type
_entity.pdbx_description
1 polymer ?
#
loop_
_entity_poly.entity_id
_entity_poly.type
_entity_poly.pdbx_seq_one_letter_code
_entity_poly.pdbx_strand_id
1 'polypeptide(L)'
;MLGSRRFALLWGVTLVVGGCDPNLGRDEPMEATRPIFDPAAGYVPLPNDALLDPASGLLNIPVDESVDSALTQHIKGNLNRIDGWIPGSMITIPFDDKLDPSSLTGDSVRLYDVTQVQSSASSLVRVDPSSYYVAFNVGREPAVQPPYTLYVRMKPVPLLPPDFEMGHRYMVVVTNDVKDMQGRRVVGTPAMELLKSQTPLVNSFGRSQTILPDEDAAALEVLRLANAPALAAIGEEIDLATVVAHAGFTIQSNPMPAFNPMLLGYELPKPIGDPSAANSKFGKPWVCFHHPIDGKTVSGHVKLFKRTPALVEVSMQASVGKVMNPDSAEKVLCEQAVIIDAGALEESTTYQVVLTDGIKGLNGAASRQSSIFSLMASPTPLLDSSKTPVGLNSPYIDSTFDALLTTGKDPSSATQEDWDKAYDMLVSDSALGTVEKWRQTYQPWLQDAASALGVERASITVTWVFTTAAP
;
A
#
# COMPACT_ATOMS: atom_id res chain seq x y z
N MET A 1 -25.15 1.56 89.30
CA MET A 1 -25.01 0.17 89.79
C MET A 1 -23.75 -0.42 89.18
N LEU A 2 -22.85 -0.90 90.05
CA LEU A 2 -21.71 -1.83 89.90
C LEU A 2 -20.99 -1.88 88.53
N GLY A 3 -19.70 -1.52 88.41
CA GLY A 3 -18.51 -2.20 88.95
C GLY A 3 -17.78 -2.88 87.76
N SER A 4 -16.46 -2.92 87.57
CA SER A 4 -15.31 -2.95 88.46
C SER A 4 -14.00 -2.69 87.68
N ARG A 5 -13.00 -2.17 88.37
CA ARG A 5 -11.59 -1.96 87.97
C ARG A 5 -10.85 -3.26 87.59
N ARG A 6 -9.82 -3.17 86.73
CA ARG A 6 -8.44 -3.66 86.99
C ARG A 6 -7.40 -3.19 85.94
N PHE A 7 -6.22 -2.86 86.48
CA PHE A 7 -4.95 -2.44 85.87
C PHE A 7 -4.32 -3.51 84.95
N ALA A 8 -3.63 -3.07 83.89
CA ALA A 8 -2.37 -3.69 83.45
C ALA A 8 -1.56 -2.70 82.60
N LEU A 9 -0.41 -2.31 83.15
CA LEU A 9 0.68 -1.58 82.49
C LEU A 9 1.44 -2.59 81.60
N LEU A 10 1.70 -2.28 80.33
CA LEU A 10 2.71 -2.99 79.55
C LEU A 10 3.40 -2.01 78.61
N TRP A 11 4.66 -1.72 78.95
CA TRP A 11 5.64 -1.07 78.09
C TRP A 11 5.98 -2.02 76.93
N GLY A 12 5.69 -1.60 75.70
CA GLY A 12 6.13 -2.25 74.48
C GLY A 12 6.98 -1.28 73.67
N VAL A 13 8.30 -1.43 73.74
CA VAL A 13 9.27 -0.73 72.90
C VAL A 13 8.98 -1.08 71.44
N THR A 14 8.53 -0.10 70.66
CA THR A 14 8.36 -0.26 69.21
C THR A 14 9.70 0.07 68.54
N LEU A 15 10.42 -0.96 68.14
CA LEU A 15 11.59 -0.86 67.27
C LEU A 15 11.10 -0.45 65.87
N VAL A 16 11.22 0.83 65.54
CA VAL A 16 11.05 1.32 64.17
C VAL A 16 12.38 1.07 63.45
N VAL A 17 12.46 -0.05 62.72
CA VAL A 17 13.54 -0.27 61.74
C VAL A 17 13.23 0.60 60.52
N GLY A 18 13.62 1.87 60.60
CA GLY A 18 13.65 2.78 59.45
C GLY A 18 14.87 2.47 58.59
N GLY A 19 14.78 1.41 57.80
CA GLY A 19 15.77 1.05 56.77
C GLY A 19 15.33 1.53 55.39
N CYS A 20 15.11 2.83 55.21
CA CYS A 20 15.08 3.42 53.87
C CYS A 20 16.45 4.07 53.66
N ASP A 21 17.30 3.45 52.85
CA ASP A 21 18.55 4.08 52.39
C ASP A 21 18.19 5.30 51.52
N PRO A 22 18.48 6.53 51.96
CA PRO A 22 18.20 7.73 51.18
C PRO A 22 19.09 7.87 49.94
N ASN A 23 20.05 6.94 49.72
CA ASN A 23 20.94 6.90 48.56
C ASN A 23 20.59 5.80 47.53
N LEU A 24 19.38 5.23 47.57
CA LEU A 24 18.85 4.58 46.37
C LEU A 24 18.60 5.67 45.34
N GLY A 25 19.64 5.96 44.54
CA GLY A 25 19.51 6.72 43.31
C GLY A 25 18.32 6.15 42.57
N ARG A 26 17.35 6.99 42.22
CA ARG A 26 16.32 6.58 41.28
C ARG A 26 17.08 6.25 40.01
N ASP A 27 17.13 4.97 39.64
CA ASP A 27 17.51 4.60 38.28
C ASP A 27 16.58 5.43 37.39
N GLU A 28 17.16 6.40 36.66
CA GLU A 28 16.40 7.09 35.64
C GLU A 28 15.84 5.99 34.74
N PRO A 29 14.52 5.93 34.52
CA PRO A 29 13.93 4.88 33.73
C PRO A 29 14.63 4.88 32.38
N MET A 30 15.36 3.81 32.08
CA MET A 30 16.04 3.68 30.80
C MET A 30 14.99 3.69 29.71
N GLU A 31 14.89 4.83 29.01
CA GLU A 31 13.98 4.98 27.89
C GLU A 31 14.53 4.14 26.74
N ALA A 32 13.85 3.02 26.46
CA ALA A 32 14.20 2.10 25.41
C ALA A 32 13.40 2.44 24.15
N THR A 33 14.07 2.47 22.99
CA THR A 33 13.43 2.68 21.69
C THR A 33 12.45 1.56 21.38
N ARG A 34 11.28 1.94 20.87
CA ARG A 34 10.14 1.06 20.62
C ARG A 34 9.48 1.36 19.27
N PRO A 35 8.92 0.33 18.60
CA PRO A 35 8.02 0.54 17.48
C PRO A 35 6.69 1.12 17.97
N ILE A 36 6.11 2.03 17.23
CA ILE A 36 4.83 2.65 17.57
C ILE A 36 3.70 1.81 16.97
N PHE A 37 2.66 1.57 17.77
CA PHE A 37 1.37 1.04 17.34
C PHE A 37 0.27 1.84 18.01
N ASP A 38 -0.16 2.90 17.34
CA ASP A 38 -1.23 3.79 17.76
C ASP A 38 -2.21 4.00 16.58
N PRO A 39 -3.21 3.13 16.43
CA PRO A 39 -4.23 3.24 15.39
C PRO A 39 -5.03 4.55 15.47
N ALA A 40 -5.22 5.11 16.67
CA ALA A 40 -6.00 6.33 16.86
C ALA A 40 -5.27 7.56 16.30
N ALA A 41 -3.94 7.60 16.43
CA ALA A 41 -3.10 8.62 15.82
C ALA A 41 -2.66 8.29 14.38
N GLY A 42 -3.07 7.13 13.83
CA GLY A 42 -2.65 6.66 12.51
C GLY A 42 -1.20 6.18 12.43
N TYR A 43 -0.52 6.01 13.58
CA TYR A 43 0.84 5.49 13.65
C TYR A 43 0.82 3.97 13.80
N VAL A 44 0.52 3.30 12.70
CA VAL A 44 0.62 1.84 12.58
C VAL A 44 1.63 1.48 11.51
N PRO A 45 2.24 0.28 11.58
CA PRO A 45 2.89 -0.27 10.41
C PRO A 45 1.95 -0.26 9.21
N LEU A 46 2.45 0.10 8.04
CA LEU A 46 1.74 0.01 6.76
C LEU A 46 2.61 -0.75 5.77
N PRO A 47 2.03 -1.43 4.77
CA PRO A 47 0.66 -1.91 4.75
C PRO A 47 0.34 -2.83 5.95
N ASN A 48 -0.94 -2.92 6.33
CA ASN A 48 -1.38 -3.74 7.47
C ASN A 48 -2.85 -4.17 7.32
N ASP A 49 -3.11 -5.46 7.53
CA ASP A 49 -4.45 -6.06 7.48
C ASP A 49 -5.36 -5.59 8.62
N ALA A 50 -4.83 -4.87 9.61
CA ALA A 50 -5.63 -4.17 10.60
C ALA A 50 -6.59 -3.13 10.01
N LEU A 51 -6.30 -2.67 8.80
CA LEU A 51 -7.14 -1.76 8.04
C LEU A 51 -8.06 -2.49 7.05
N LEU A 52 -8.20 -3.81 7.12
CA LEU A 52 -9.25 -4.53 6.40
C LEU A 52 -10.51 -4.61 7.27
N ASP A 53 -11.65 -4.26 6.70
CA ASP A 53 -12.95 -4.51 7.32
C ASP A 53 -13.31 -5.99 7.19
N PRO A 54 -13.45 -6.74 8.29
CA PRO A 54 -13.77 -8.17 8.22
C PRO A 54 -15.17 -8.45 7.65
N ALA A 55 -16.08 -7.48 7.64
CA ALA A 55 -17.43 -7.67 7.12
C ALA A 55 -17.47 -7.59 5.58
N SER A 56 -16.82 -6.59 5.00
CA SER A 56 -16.77 -6.40 3.54
C SER A 56 -15.58 -7.09 2.87
N GLY A 57 -14.51 -7.36 3.61
CA GLY A 57 -13.24 -7.83 3.07
C GLY A 57 -12.46 -6.77 2.29
N LEU A 58 -12.86 -5.50 2.40
CA LEU A 58 -12.20 -4.37 1.73
C LEU A 58 -11.35 -3.58 2.72
N LEU A 59 -10.39 -2.79 2.22
CA LEU A 59 -9.71 -1.81 3.05
C LEU A 59 -10.71 -0.78 3.62
N ASN A 60 -10.43 -0.33 4.83
CA ASN A 60 -11.20 0.63 5.60
C ASN A 60 -10.25 1.63 6.25
N ILE A 61 -9.50 2.36 5.42
CA ILE A 61 -8.60 3.42 5.83
C ILE A 61 -9.43 4.63 6.26
N PRO A 62 -9.23 5.16 7.48
CA PRO A 62 -9.95 6.34 7.95
C PRO A 62 -9.73 7.57 7.06
N VAL A 63 -10.83 8.19 6.64
CA VAL A 63 -10.84 9.48 5.93
C VAL A 63 -11.27 10.55 6.92
N ASP A 64 -10.41 11.54 7.15
CA ASP A 64 -10.69 12.66 8.04
C ASP A 64 -10.76 13.94 7.22
N GLU A 65 -11.99 14.39 6.95
CA GLU A 65 -12.26 15.58 6.14
C GLU A 65 -11.67 16.88 6.72
N SER A 66 -11.32 16.90 8.01
CA SER A 66 -10.76 18.08 8.68
C SER A 66 -9.25 18.25 8.47
N VAL A 67 -8.54 17.16 8.16
CA VAL A 67 -7.08 17.16 7.96
C VAL A 67 -6.65 16.65 6.57
N ASP A 68 -7.41 15.75 5.96
CA ASP A 68 -7.09 15.19 4.64
C ASP A 68 -7.41 16.19 3.54
N SER A 69 -6.43 16.48 2.67
CA SER A 69 -6.67 17.22 1.43
C SER A 69 -7.65 16.48 0.54
N ALA A 70 -8.35 17.20 -0.36
CA ALA A 70 -9.28 16.59 -1.32
C ALA A 70 -8.63 15.48 -2.17
N LEU A 71 -7.32 15.57 -2.44
CA LEU A 71 -6.58 14.51 -3.12
C LEU A 71 -6.34 13.30 -2.21
N THR A 72 -5.96 13.52 -0.95
CA THR A 72 -5.82 12.44 0.03
C THR A 72 -7.14 11.69 0.24
N GLN A 73 -8.26 12.41 0.33
CA GLN A 73 -9.60 11.81 0.43
C GLN A 73 -9.92 10.94 -0.80
N HIS A 74 -9.61 11.43 -2.01
CA HIS A 74 -9.77 10.64 -3.26
C HIS A 74 -8.90 9.37 -3.25
N ILE A 75 -7.64 9.45 -2.82
CA ILE A 75 -6.74 8.29 -2.76
C ILE A 75 -7.26 7.25 -1.76
N LYS A 76 -7.56 7.67 -0.53
CA LYS A 76 -8.10 6.77 0.51
C LYS A 76 -9.44 6.17 0.07
N GLY A 77 -10.33 6.96 -0.54
CA GLY A 77 -11.59 6.47 -1.08
C GLY A 77 -11.44 5.41 -2.16
N ASN A 78 -10.40 5.49 -3.00
CA ASN A 78 -10.10 4.44 -3.98
C ASN A 78 -9.48 3.19 -3.33
N LEU A 79 -8.59 3.36 -2.35
CA LEU A 79 -8.05 2.23 -1.59
C LEU A 79 -9.15 1.49 -0.81
N ASN A 80 -10.16 2.18 -0.29
CA ASN A 80 -11.27 1.54 0.43
C ASN A 80 -12.23 0.72 -0.46
N ARG A 81 -11.90 0.57 -1.76
CA ARG A 81 -12.68 -0.25 -2.71
C ARG A 81 -11.98 -1.54 -3.11
N ILE A 82 -10.78 -1.78 -2.61
CA ILE A 82 -9.94 -2.95 -2.95
C ILE A 82 -9.79 -3.87 -1.75
N ASP A 83 -9.56 -5.16 -2.01
CA ASP A 83 -9.53 -6.24 -1.01
C ASP A 83 -8.14 -6.52 -0.42
N GLY A 84 -7.23 -5.55 -0.57
CA GLY A 84 -5.86 -5.63 -0.09
C GLY A 84 -5.08 -4.41 -0.55
N TRP A 85 -3.81 -4.35 -0.18
CA TRP A 85 -2.92 -3.25 -0.55
C TRP A 85 -2.48 -3.35 -2.01
N ILE A 86 -2.12 -2.21 -2.60
CA ILE A 86 -1.64 -2.20 -3.98
C ILE A 86 -0.28 -2.92 -4.07
N PRO A 87 0.01 -3.65 -5.16
CA PRO A 87 1.25 -4.42 -5.28
C PRO A 87 2.55 -3.62 -5.19
N GLY A 88 2.50 -2.30 -5.32
CA GLY A 88 3.63 -1.39 -5.17
C GLY A 88 3.65 -0.64 -3.83
N SER A 89 2.91 -1.07 -2.81
CA SER A 89 2.92 -0.43 -1.49
C SER A 89 4.28 -0.57 -0.80
N MET A 90 4.86 0.56 -0.39
CA MET A 90 6.06 0.57 0.44
C MET A 90 5.71 0.20 1.88
N ILE A 91 6.53 -0.63 2.52
CA ILE A 91 6.35 -0.98 3.93
C ILE A 91 6.98 0.11 4.80
N THR A 92 6.25 0.60 5.79
CA THR A 92 6.67 1.59 6.77
C THR A 92 6.38 1.11 8.19
N ILE A 93 7.34 1.22 9.11
CA ILE A 93 7.17 0.89 10.53
C ILE A 93 7.64 2.09 11.37
N PRO A 94 6.74 2.74 12.14
CA PRO A 94 7.11 3.90 12.95
C PRO A 94 7.81 3.50 14.25
N PHE A 95 8.72 4.33 14.74
CA PHE A 95 9.50 4.19 15.98
C PHE A 95 9.51 5.50 16.78
N ASP A 96 9.60 5.40 18.11
CA ASP A 96 9.62 6.55 19.03
C ASP A 96 11.01 7.18 19.21
N ASP A 97 12.07 6.53 18.71
CA ASP A 97 13.43 7.06 18.71
C ASP A 97 14.23 6.56 17.49
N LYS A 98 15.43 7.10 17.30
CA LYS A 98 16.31 6.79 16.17
C LYS A 98 16.95 5.41 16.30
N LEU A 99 16.95 4.67 15.20
CA LEU A 99 17.65 3.39 15.05
C LEU A 99 19.06 3.60 14.51
N ASP A 100 19.99 2.73 14.92
CA ASP A 100 21.32 2.62 14.33
C ASP A 100 21.20 1.94 12.95
N PRO A 101 21.49 2.65 11.84
CA PRO A 101 21.36 2.09 10.50
C PRO A 101 22.24 0.86 10.25
N SER A 102 23.36 0.72 10.96
CA SER A 102 24.26 -0.44 10.82
C SER A 102 23.65 -1.74 11.37
N SER A 103 22.64 -1.61 12.24
CA SER A 103 21.89 -2.75 12.78
C SER A 103 20.72 -3.19 11.88
N LEU A 104 20.42 -2.45 10.80
CA LEU A 104 19.32 -2.73 9.87
C LEU A 104 19.80 -3.67 8.76
N THR A 105 19.68 -4.97 9.00
CA THR A 105 20.17 -6.02 8.10
C THR A 105 19.02 -6.93 7.68
N GLY A 106 19.29 -7.80 6.71
CA GLY A 106 18.36 -8.85 6.30
C GLY A 106 17.98 -9.84 7.40
N ASP A 107 18.75 -9.90 8.48
CA ASP A 107 18.49 -10.78 9.63
C ASP A 107 17.71 -10.07 10.74
N SER A 108 17.86 -8.75 10.87
CA SER A 108 17.12 -7.95 11.85
C SER A 108 15.78 -7.43 11.33
N VAL A 109 15.64 -7.29 10.01
CA VAL A 109 14.40 -6.93 9.30
C VAL A 109 14.12 -7.97 8.22
N ARG A 110 13.10 -8.81 8.46
CA ARG A 110 12.76 -9.97 7.62
C ARG A 110 11.40 -9.78 6.95
N LEU A 111 11.30 -10.22 5.71
CA LEU A 111 10.06 -10.25 4.95
C LEU A 111 9.73 -11.69 4.58
N TYR A 112 8.48 -12.08 4.77
CA TYR A 112 7.97 -13.41 4.49
C TYR A 112 6.77 -13.34 3.58
N ASP A 113 6.71 -14.22 2.57
CA ASP A 113 5.47 -14.59 1.93
C ASP A 113 4.82 -15.70 2.78
N VAL A 114 3.64 -15.40 3.30
CA VAL A 114 2.88 -16.26 4.22
C VAL A 114 1.60 -16.78 3.59
N THR A 115 1.46 -16.65 2.26
CA THR A 115 0.27 -17.05 1.50
C THR A 115 -0.08 -18.53 1.72
N GLN A 116 0.92 -19.42 1.67
CA GLN A 116 0.70 -20.85 1.82
C GLN A 116 0.47 -21.29 3.28
N VAL A 117 0.93 -20.50 4.25
CA VAL A 117 0.74 -20.81 5.68
C VAL A 117 -0.75 -20.83 6.05
N GLN A 118 -1.58 -20.05 5.35
CA GLN A 118 -3.02 -20.01 5.58
C GLN A 118 -3.79 -21.18 4.98
N SER A 119 -3.25 -21.85 3.97
CA SER A 119 -3.91 -22.94 3.26
C SER A 119 -3.62 -24.32 3.85
N SER A 120 -2.98 -24.39 5.03
CA SER A 120 -2.44 -25.61 5.65
C SER A 120 -1.30 -26.29 4.88
N ALA A 121 -0.84 -25.67 3.77
CA ALA A 121 0.36 -26.06 3.05
C ALA A 121 1.55 -25.32 3.68
N SER A 122 2.16 -25.92 4.68
CA SER A 122 3.12 -25.34 5.64
C SER A 122 4.48 -24.87 5.08
N SER A 123 4.54 -24.22 3.91
CA SER A 123 5.77 -23.58 3.44
C SER A 123 5.75 -22.08 3.70
N LEU A 124 6.38 -21.67 4.80
CA LEU A 124 6.83 -20.30 4.98
C LEU A 124 7.93 -20.00 3.94
N VAL A 125 7.81 -18.89 3.22
CA VAL A 125 8.85 -18.48 2.25
C VAL A 125 9.48 -17.18 2.73
N ARG A 126 10.72 -17.24 3.19
CA ARG A 126 11.51 -16.04 3.48
C ARG A 126 11.94 -15.39 2.18
N VAL A 127 11.62 -14.10 2.01
CA VAL A 127 12.10 -13.29 0.89
C VAL A 127 13.59 -13.04 1.07
N ASP A 128 14.38 -13.22 0.02
CA ASP A 128 15.83 -13.00 0.05
C ASP A 128 16.13 -11.52 0.42
N PRO A 129 16.92 -11.25 1.46
CA PRO A 129 17.24 -9.88 1.86
C PRO A 129 17.94 -9.04 0.79
N SER A 130 18.62 -9.67 -0.17
CA SER A 130 19.17 -8.96 -1.32
C SER A 130 18.10 -8.41 -2.25
N SER A 131 16.87 -8.96 -2.22
CA SER A 131 15.72 -8.55 -3.01
C SER A 131 14.93 -7.37 -2.44
N TYR A 132 15.36 -6.74 -1.34
CA TYR A 132 14.75 -5.50 -0.85
C TYR A 132 15.78 -4.53 -0.25
N TYR A 133 15.41 -3.26 -0.17
CA TYR A 133 16.07 -2.20 0.59
C TYR A 133 15.48 -2.13 1.99
N VAL A 134 16.32 -1.79 2.96
CA VAL A 134 15.93 -1.37 4.30
C VAL A 134 16.57 -0.01 4.54
N ALA A 135 15.77 1.00 4.83
CA ALA A 135 16.25 2.35 5.09
C ALA A 135 15.52 2.94 6.29
N PHE A 136 16.14 3.83 7.04
CA PHE A 136 15.54 4.40 8.24
C PHE A 136 15.64 5.92 8.26
N ASN A 137 14.51 6.55 8.52
CA ASN A 137 14.35 7.99 8.61
C ASN A 137 15.05 8.74 7.47
N VAL A 138 14.81 8.29 6.24
CA VAL A 138 15.34 8.90 5.03
C VAL A 138 14.24 9.66 4.29
N GLY A 139 14.64 10.57 3.41
CA GLY A 139 13.74 11.40 2.61
C GLY A 139 14.30 12.80 2.42
N ARG A 140 13.58 13.62 1.66
CA ARG A 140 13.93 15.04 1.45
C ARG A 140 13.82 15.85 2.74
N GLU A 141 12.84 15.55 3.57
CA GLU A 141 12.61 16.18 4.87
C GLU A 141 12.45 15.07 5.93
N PRO A 142 13.56 14.43 6.36
CA PRO A 142 13.52 13.40 7.39
C PRO A 142 12.87 13.91 8.67
N ALA A 143 12.20 13.02 9.40
CA ALA A 143 11.60 13.39 10.67
C ALA A 143 12.68 13.84 11.65
N VAL A 144 12.47 15.01 12.25
CA VAL A 144 13.34 15.58 13.30
C VAL A 144 12.84 15.26 14.70
N GLN A 145 11.61 14.74 14.80
CA GLN A 145 10.94 14.27 16.00
C GLN A 145 10.12 13.03 15.66
N PRO A 146 9.77 12.18 16.64
CA PRO A 146 8.96 11.00 16.40
C PRO A 146 7.60 11.31 15.76
N PRO A 147 7.02 10.37 14.99
CA PRO A 147 7.58 9.04 14.68
C PRO A 147 8.75 9.11 13.67
N TYR A 148 9.77 8.30 13.91
CA TYR A 148 10.80 7.98 12.90
C TYR A 148 10.40 6.73 12.14
N THR A 149 10.65 6.67 10.83
CA THR A 149 10.09 5.59 10.00
C THR A 149 11.18 4.65 9.46
N LEU A 150 11.02 3.36 9.68
CA LEU A 150 11.71 2.29 8.97
C LEU A 150 10.97 1.99 7.66
N TYR A 151 11.68 1.95 6.54
CA TYR A 151 11.16 1.67 5.21
C TYR A 151 11.70 0.32 4.71
N VAL A 152 10.82 -0.50 4.13
CA VAL A 152 11.18 -1.72 3.39
C VAL A 152 10.58 -1.67 1.98
N ARG A 153 11.42 -1.84 0.95
CA ARG A 153 11.06 -1.66 -0.47
C ARG A 153 11.72 -2.72 -1.35
N MET A 154 11.01 -3.37 -2.27
CA MET A 154 11.57 -4.46 -3.09
C MET A 154 12.59 -3.96 -4.13
N LYS A 155 13.45 -4.87 -4.61
CA LYS A 155 14.45 -4.70 -5.69
C LYS A 155 14.12 -5.62 -6.88
N PRO A 156 14.52 -5.23 -8.11
CA PRO A 156 14.95 -3.88 -8.50
C PRO A 156 13.76 -2.91 -8.39
N VAL A 157 13.99 -1.60 -8.58
CA VAL A 157 12.91 -0.64 -8.83
C VAL A 157 12.81 -0.35 -10.32
N PRO A 158 12.31 -1.28 -11.15
CA PRO A 158 11.82 -0.90 -12.45
C PRO A 158 10.40 -0.35 -12.27
N LEU A 159 10.01 0.59 -13.12
CA LEU A 159 8.63 1.09 -13.22
C LEU A 159 7.57 -0.01 -13.50
N LEU A 160 7.98 -1.29 -13.65
CA LEU A 160 7.23 -2.57 -13.75
C LEU A 160 8.24 -3.75 -13.60
N PRO A 161 8.01 -4.93 -12.94
CA PRO A 161 6.77 -5.55 -12.41
C PRO A 161 6.42 -5.14 -10.97
N PRO A 162 5.24 -5.56 -10.44
CA PRO A 162 4.87 -5.25 -9.06
C PRO A 162 5.87 -5.80 -8.03
N ASP A 163 6.12 -5.03 -6.96
CA ASP A 163 6.94 -5.45 -5.82
C ASP A 163 6.43 -6.73 -5.16
N PHE A 164 5.11 -6.89 -5.10
CA PHE A 164 4.45 -8.03 -4.48
C PHE A 164 3.47 -8.72 -5.43
N GLU A 165 3.28 -10.03 -5.25
CA GLU A 165 2.35 -10.78 -6.07
C GLU A 165 0.89 -10.49 -5.65
N MET A 166 0.01 -10.29 -6.62
CA MET A 166 -1.42 -10.01 -6.36
C MET A 166 -2.10 -11.22 -5.74
N GLY A 167 -2.97 -11.00 -4.75
CA GLY A 167 -3.65 -12.07 -4.00
C GLY A 167 -2.76 -12.82 -2.99
N HIS A 168 -1.48 -12.45 -2.87
CA HIS A 168 -0.59 -12.99 -1.84
C HIS A 168 -0.73 -12.23 -0.53
N ARG A 169 -0.30 -12.88 0.55
CA ARG A 169 -0.17 -12.27 1.87
C ARG A 169 1.27 -12.34 2.35
N TYR A 170 1.76 -11.23 2.87
CA TYR A 170 3.12 -11.09 3.38
C TYR A 170 3.13 -10.71 4.85
N MET A 171 4.27 -10.92 5.50
CA MET A 171 4.53 -10.42 6.85
C MET A 171 5.94 -9.87 6.94
N VAL A 172 6.07 -8.61 7.38
CA VAL A 172 7.35 -8.04 7.80
C VAL A 172 7.54 -8.25 9.29
N VAL A 173 8.77 -8.56 9.69
CA VAL A 173 9.19 -8.80 11.08
C VAL A 173 10.46 -8.01 11.37
N VAL A 174 10.44 -7.27 12.48
CA VAL A 174 11.62 -6.57 13.03
C VAL A 174 11.99 -7.24 14.34
N THR A 175 13.28 -7.54 14.54
CA THR A 175 13.78 -8.19 15.76
C THR A 175 14.55 -7.21 16.65
N ASN A 176 14.82 -7.62 17.90
CA ASN A 176 15.63 -6.87 18.87
C ASN A 176 17.14 -6.90 18.58
N ASP A 177 17.53 -7.48 17.45
CA ASP A 177 18.87 -7.29 16.88
C ASP A 177 19.04 -5.90 16.30
N VAL A 178 17.94 -5.23 15.90
CA VAL A 178 17.93 -3.78 15.67
C VAL A 178 18.33 -3.06 16.96
N LYS A 179 19.23 -2.08 16.81
CA LYS A 179 19.72 -1.24 17.89
C LYS A 179 19.30 0.21 17.69
N ASP A 180 19.27 0.94 18.80
CA ASP A 180 19.22 2.40 18.77
C ASP A 180 20.60 3.01 18.59
N MET A 181 20.65 4.35 18.49
CA MET A 181 21.90 5.11 18.33
C MET A 181 22.88 4.98 19.51
N GLN A 182 22.45 4.41 20.65
CA GLN A 182 23.29 4.12 21.81
C GLN A 182 23.72 2.63 21.88
N GLY A 183 23.41 1.84 20.85
CA GLY A 183 23.72 0.42 20.77
C GLY A 183 22.83 -0.47 21.64
N ARG A 184 21.74 0.06 22.21
CA ARG A 184 20.79 -0.69 23.03
C ARG A 184 19.81 -1.44 22.12
N ARG A 185 19.29 -2.56 22.60
CA ARG A 185 18.28 -3.33 21.86
C ARG A 185 16.97 -2.54 21.83
N VAL A 186 16.35 -2.48 20.66
CA VAL A 186 14.94 -2.09 20.55
C VAL A 186 14.09 -3.09 21.33
N VAL A 187 13.01 -2.62 21.94
CA VAL A 187 12.05 -3.45 22.67
C VAL A 187 10.65 -3.32 22.09
N GLY A 188 9.86 -4.41 22.12
CA GLY A 188 8.47 -4.37 21.68
C GLY A 188 7.60 -3.53 22.63
N THR A 189 6.56 -2.90 22.09
CA THR A 189 5.52 -2.27 22.93
C THR A 189 4.57 -3.33 23.49
N PRO A 190 3.83 -3.02 24.57
CA PRO A 190 2.78 -3.92 25.06
C PRO A 190 1.80 -4.35 23.96
N ALA A 191 1.42 -3.46 23.06
CA ALA A 191 0.54 -3.80 21.93
C ALA A 191 1.16 -4.87 21.01
N MET A 192 2.44 -4.71 20.63
CA MET A 192 3.15 -5.70 19.81
C MET A 192 3.35 -7.03 20.54
N GLU A 193 3.57 -7.01 21.85
CA GLU A 193 3.65 -8.26 22.64
C GLU A 193 2.30 -8.99 22.70
N LEU A 194 1.20 -8.25 22.87
CA LEU A 194 -0.15 -8.84 22.86
C LEU A 194 -0.51 -9.42 21.48
N LEU A 195 -0.09 -8.78 20.38
CA LEU A 195 -0.31 -9.28 19.01
C LEU A 195 0.41 -10.60 18.71
N LYS A 196 1.52 -10.89 19.40
CA LYS A 196 2.24 -12.17 19.31
C LYS A 196 1.73 -13.21 20.30
N SER A 197 0.84 -12.83 21.22
CA SER A 197 0.42 -13.71 22.30
C SER A 197 -0.24 -14.98 21.76
N GLN A 198 0.08 -16.12 22.36
CA GLN A 198 -0.61 -17.39 22.13
C GLN A 198 -1.89 -17.52 22.95
N THR A 199 -2.08 -16.63 23.95
CA THR A 199 -3.30 -16.61 24.77
C THR A 199 -4.31 -15.61 24.19
N PRO A 200 -5.62 -15.93 24.21
CA PRO A 200 -6.67 -15.00 23.82
C PRO A 200 -6.65 -13.72 24.67
N LEU A 201 -6.81 -12.56 24.03
CA LEU A 201 -6.86 -11.26 24.71
C LEU A 201 -8.24 -10.98 25.33
N VAL A 202 -9.27 -11.65 24.85
CA VAL A 202 -10.63 -11.61 25.39
C VAL A 202 -11.10 -13.01 25.74
N ASN A 203 -12.02 -13.15 26.70
CA ASN A 203 -12.63 -14.43 27.04
C ASN A 203 -13.88 -14.70 26.17
N SER A 204 -14.56 -15.82 26.41
CA SER A 204 -15.77 -16.21 25.66
C SER A 204 -16.97 -15.25 25.83
N PHE A 205 -16.91 -14.32 26.79
CA PHE A 205 -17.90 -13.28 27.00
C PHE A 205 -17.47 -11.92 26.43
N GLY A 206 -16.35 -11.87 25.69
CA GLY A 206 -15.80 -10.64 25.12
C GLY A 206 -15.12 -9.72 26.13
N ARG A 207 -14.87 -10.17 27.36
CA ARG A 207 -14.16 -9.35 28.35
C ARG A 207 -12.66 -9.48 28.20
N SER A 208 -11.94 -8.36 28.32
CA SER A 208 -10.49 -8.29 28.28
C SER A 208 -9.87 -9.18 29.36
N GLN A 209 -8.81 -9.89 28.98
CA GLN A 209 -7.92 -10.66 29.85
C GLN A 209 -6.58 -9.93 30.05
N THR A 210 -6.52 -8.65 29.63
CA THR A 210 -5.31 -7.84 29.61
C THR A 210 -5.54 -6.52 30.36
N ILE A 211 -4.58 -5.62 30.30
CA ILE A 211 -4.73 -4.24 30.81
C ILE A 211 -5.58 -3.35 29.89
N LEU A 212 -5.87 -3.79 28.67
CA LEU A 212 -6.66 -3.03 27.71
C LEU A 212 -8.15 -3.05 28.08
N PRO A 213 -8.90 -1.97 27.77
CA PRO A 213 -10.36 -1.99 27.78
C PRO A 213 -10.95 -3.13 26.92
N ASP A 214 -12.17 -3.57 27.23
CA ASP A 214 -12.85 -4.67 26.52
C ASP A 214 -12.91 -4.45 25.00
N GLU A 215 -13.20 -3.23 24.56
CA GLU A 215 -13.29 -2.86 23.15
C GLU A 215 -11.93 -2.95 22.44
N ASP A 216 -10.90 -2.35 23.03
CA ASP A 216 -9.54 -2.38 22.47
C ASP A 216 -8.95 -3.79 22.45
N ALA A 217 -9.20 -4.59 23.49
CA ALA A 217 -8.77 -5.98 23.55
C ALA A 217 -9.49 -6.83 22.49
N ALA A 218 -10.78 -6.60 22.27
CA ALA A 218 -11.54 -7.29 21.23
C ALA A 218 -11.05 -6.93 19.83
N ALA A 219 -10.79 -5.64 19.57
CA ALA A 219 -10.21 -5.19 18.30
C ALA A 219 -8.83 -5.82 18.06
N LEU A 220 -7.97 -5.84 19.08
CA LEU A 220 -6.62 -6.42 18.98
C LEU A 220 -6.64 -7.95 18.83
N GLU A 221 -7.63 -8.64 19.42
CA GLU A 221 -7.79 -10.10 19.30
C GLU A 221 -8.03 -10.52 17.84
N VAL A 222 -8.80 -9.74 17.07
CA VAL A 222 -9.03 -10.01 15.64
C VAL A 222 -7.70 -10.03 14.89
N LEU A 223 -6.82 -9.05 15.17
CA LEU A 223 -5.50 -8.94 14.55
C LEU A 223 -4.54 -10.04 15.01
N ARG A 224 -4.56 -10.35 16.31
CA ARG A 224 -3.76 -11.44 16.89
C ARG A 224 -4.11 -12.77 16.22
N LEU A 225 -5.41 -13.08 16.11
CA LEU A 225 -5.88 -14.30 15.44
C LEU A 225 -5.52 -14.32 13.95
N ALA A 226 -5.65 -13.20 13.25
CA ALA A 226 -5.31 -13.10 11.84
C ALA A 226 -3.81 -13.33 11.59
N ASN A 227 -2.93 -12.96 12.52
CA ASN A 227 -1.47 -13.12 12.39
C ASN A 227 -0.94 -14.42 12.99
N ALA A 228 -1.69 -15.09 13.87
CA ALA A 228 -1.23 -16.25 14.64
C ALA A 228 -0.67 -17.40 13.77
N PRO A 229 -1.29 -17.81 12.63
CA PRO A 229 -0.72 -18.88 11.80
C PRO A 229 0.65 -18.52 11.24
N ALA A 230 0.81 -17.29 10.73
CA ALA A 230 2.07 -16.79 10.18
C ALA A 230 3.15 -16.68 11.26
N LEU A 231 2.81 -16.12 12.43
CA LEU A 231 3.74 -16.02 13.55
C LEU A 231 4.13 -17.39 14.11
N ALA A 232 3.22 -18.37 14.14
CA ALA A 232 3.56 -19.73 14.54
C ALA A 232 4.60 -20.36 13.60
N ALA A 233 4.42 -20.22 12.29
CA ALA A 233 5.38 -20.72 11.29
C ALA A 233 6.73 -19.97 11.38
N ILE A 234 6.71 -18.65 11.54
CA ILE A 234 7.93 -17.85 11.73
C ILE A 234 8.64 -18.23 13.04
N GLY A 235 7.88 -18.60 14.08
CA GLY A 235 8.39 -19.11 15.36
C GLY A 235 9.19 -20.41 15.26
N GLU A 236 9.08 -21.14 14.15
CA GLU A 236 9.93 -22.31 13.86
C GLU A 236 11.30 -21.90 13.31
N GLU A 237 11.43 -20.70 12.72
CA GLU A 237 12.69 -20.15 12.20
C GLU A 237 13.41 -19.24 13.22
N ILE A 238 12.65 -18.42 13.96
CA ILE A 238 13.18 -17.46 14.94
C ILE A 238 12.42 -17.49 16.26
N ASP A 239 13.10 -17.13 17.33
CA ASP A 239 12.46 -16.92 18.63
C ASP A 239 11.54 -15.69 18.58
N LEU A 240 10.22 -15.90 18.71
CA LEU A 240 9.22 -14.82 18.71
C LEU A 240 9.40 -13.82 19.87
N ALA A 241 10.14 -14.19 20.94
CA ALA A 241 10.53 -13.26 21.99
C ALA A 241 11.51 -12.18 21.50
N THR A 242 12.20 -12.42 20.38
CA THR A 242 13.07 -11.42 19.75
C THR A 242 12.33 -10.47 18.83
N VAL A 243 11.12 -10.79 18.38
CA VAL A 243 10.34 -9.94 17.47
C VAL A 243 9.83 -8.71 18.22
N VAL A 244 10.20 -7.51 17.80
CA VAL A 244 9.76 -6.25 18.44
C VAL A 244 8.61 -5.59 17.70
N ALA A 245 8.54 -5.77 16.38
CA ALA A 245 7.45 -5.28 15.53
C ALA A 245 7.12 -6.30 14.45
N HIS A 246 5.87 -6.38 14.05
CA HIS A 246 5.47 -7.11 12.85
C HIS A 246 4.24 -6.48 12.21
N ALA A 247 4.06 -6.72 10.91
CA ALA A 247 2.86 -6.34 10.20
C ALA A 247 2.55 -7.39 9.13
N GLY A 248 1.36 -7.99 9.22
CA GLY A 248 0.82 -8.85 8.17
C GLY A 248 -0.03 -8.00 7.22
N PHE A 249 0.12 -8.23 5.92
CA PHE A 249 -0.65 -7.50 4.91
C PHE A 249 -0.94 -8.34 3.67
N THR A 250 -2.14 -8.15 3.13
CA THR A 250 -2.63 -8.81 1.93
C THR A 250 -2.51 -7.86 0.75
N ILE A 251 -2.07 -8.37 -0.40
CA ILE A 251 -2.05 -7.63 -1.65
C ILE A 251 -3.36 -7.89 -2.38
N GLN A 252 -3.97 -6.83 -2.91
CA GLN A 252 -5.25 -6.91 -3.59
C GLN A 252 -5.27 -8.00 -4.67
N SER A 253 -6.42 -8.63 -4.83
CA SER A 253 -6.70 -9.64 -5.84
C SER A 253 -7.60 -9.11 -6.96
N ASN A 254 -8.08 -7.87 -6.84
CA ASN A 254 -8.84 -7.17 -7.88
C ASN A 254 -8.04 -7.11 -9.20
N PRO A 255 -8.62 -7.49 -10.36
CA PRO A 255 -7.93 -7.29 -11.62
C PRO A 255 -7.80 -5.80 -11.93
N MET A 256 -6.63 -5.41 -12.45
CA MET A 256 -6.34 -4.02 -12.79
C MET A 256 -5.93 -3.94 -14.25
N PRO A 257 -6.56 -3.07 -15.07
CA PRO A 257 -6.07 -2.81 -16.39
C PRO A 257 -4.70 -2.13 -16.28
N ALA A 258 -3.73 -2.65 -17.03
CA ALA A 258 -2.43 -2.04 -17.14
C ALA A 258 -2.60 -0.66 -17.78
N PHE A 259 -2.13 0.36 -17.08
CA PHE A 259 -2.08 1.72 -17.59
C PHE A 259 -0.74 2.29 -17.17
N ASN A 260 0.26 2.12 -18.04
CA ASN A 260 1.56 2.75 -17.88
C ASN A 260 1.82 3.72 -19.04
N PRO A 261 1.32 4.95 -18.92
CA PRO A 261 1.56 5.99 -19.92
C PRO A 261 3.02 6.50 -19.88
N MET A 262 3.87 6.10 -18.93
CA MET A 262 5.32 6.38 -19.02
C MET A 262 6.05 5.41 -19.96
N LEU A 263 5.42 4.27 -20.28
CA LEU A 263 5.92 3.25 -21.23
C LEU A 263 5.16 3.28 -22.56
N LEU A 264 4.66 4.44 -23.00
CA LEU A 264 3.89 4.65 -24.26
C LEU A 264 4.56 4.18 -25.56
N GLY A 265 5.76 3.60 -25.49
CA GLY A 265 6.29 2.76 -26.55
C GLY A 265 5.51 1.45 -26.79
N TYR A 266 4.87 0.88 -25.75
CA TYR A 266 4.38 -0.52 -25.78
C TYR A 266 2.95 -0.80 -25.30
N GLU A 267 2.27 0.08 -24.55
CA GLU A 267 1.06 -0.35 -23.80
C GLU A 267 -0.22 0.50 -23.94
N LEU A 268 -0.23 1.58 -24.73
CA LEU A 268 -1.51 2.15 -25.22
C LEU A 268 -1.58 1.98 -26.74
N PRO A 269 -2.78 1.78 -27.32
CA PRO A 269 -2.95 1.76 -28.77
C PRO A 269 -2.38 3.05 -29.37
N LYS A 270 -1.32 2.94 -30.18
CA LYS A 270 -0.77 4.10 -30.89
C LYS A 270 -1.82 4.60 -31.89
N PRO A 271 -2.00 5.93 -32.03
CA PRO A 271 -2.85 6.49 -33.07
C PRO A 271 -2.40 5.96 -34.44
N ILE A 272 -3.36 5.71 -35.32
CA ILE A 272 -3.03 5.51 -36.73
C ILE A 272 -2.62 6.90 -37.26
N GLY A 273 -1.34 7.10 -37.58
CA GLY A 273 -0.83 8.40 -38.05
C GLY A 273 0.61 8.77 -37.68
N ASP A 274 1.37 7.92 -36.98
CA ASP A 274 2.83 8.03 -36.97
C ASP A 274 3.36 7.57 -38.35
N PRO A 275 3.94 8.46 -39.17
CA PRO A 275 4.43 8.10 -40.51
C PRO A 275 5.60 7.10 -40.46
N SER A 276 6.27 6.91 -39.31
CA SER A 276 7.25 5.82 -39.13
C SER A 276 6.60 4.45 -38.92
N ALA A 277 5.30 4.42 -38.61
CA ALA A 277 4.47 3.23 -38.43
C ALA A 277 3.52 2.98 -39.62
N ALA A 278 3.67 3.72 -40.72
CA ALA A 278 2.81 3.68 -41.92
C ALA A 278 2.78 2.33 -42.68
N ASN A 279 3.42 1.28 -42.15
CA ASN A 279 3.36 -0.10 -42.64
C ASN A 279 3.02 -1.14 -41.55
N SER A 280 2.53 -0.73 -40.38
CA SER A 280 2.46 -1.64 -39.23
C SER A 280 1.07 -2.23 -38.98
N LYS A 281 1.05 -3.55 -39.10
CA LYS A 281 0.15 -4.61 -38.60
C LYS A 281 -0.46 -4.42 -37.18
N PHE A 282 -0.86 -3.23 -36.74
CA PHE A 282 -1.51 -3.07 -35.45
C PHE A 282 -2.98 -3.48 -35.54
N GLY A 283 -3.33 -4.57 -34.85
CA GLY A 283 -4.66 -5.18 -34.83
C GLY A 283 -5.68 -4.42 -33.99
N LYS A 284 -6.79 -5.10 -33.69
CA LYS A 284 -7.89 -4.66 -32.82
C LYS A 284 -7.40 -3.95 -31.54
N PRO A 285 -8.01 -2.83 -31.09
CA PRO A 285 -7.64 -2.21 -29.81
C PRO A 285 -7.69 -3.22 -28.67
N TRP A 286 -6.75 -3.14 -27.75
CA TRP A 286 -6.69 -4.03 -26.61
C TRP A 286 -6.12 -3.34 -25.37
N VAL A 287 -6.39 -3.93 -24.20
CA VAL A 287 -5.80 -3.50 -22.93
C VAL A 287 -5.47 -4.70 -22.06
N CYS A 288 -4.28 -4.68 -21.47
CA CYS A 288 -3.79 -5.72 -20.58
C CYS A 288 -4.39 -5.65 -19.19
N PHE A 289 -4.38 -6.78 -18.48
CA PHE A 289 -4.70 -6.87 -17.08
C PHE A 289 -3.56 -7.54 -16.31
N HIS A 290 -3.28 -7.04 -15.11
CA HIS A 290 -2.28 -7.61 -14.21
C HIS A 290 -2.72 -8.92 -13.54
N HIS A 291 -4.01 -9.26 -13.63
CA HIS A 291 -4.58 -10.48 -13.05
C HIS A 291 -5.64 -11.09 -13.98
N PRO A 292 -5.87 -12.42 -13.96
CA PRO A 292 -6.93 -13.07 -14.72
C PRO A 292 -8.32 -12.46 -14.52
N ILE A 293 -9.04 -12.28 -15.64
CA ILE A 293 -10.40 -11.73 -15.70
C ILE A 293 -11.41 -12.77 -16.18
N ASP A 294 -12.64 -12.71 -15.67
CA ASP A 294 -13.76 -13.50 -16.15
C ASP A 294 -14.32 -12.90 -17.44
N GLY A 295 -14.00 -13.55 -18.57
CA GLY A 295 -14.46 -13.13 -19.89
C GLY A 295 -15.98 -13.03 -20.06
N LYS A 296 -16.77 -13.67 -19.19
CA LYS A 296 -18.24 -13.53 -19.19
C LYS A 296 -18.70 -12.13 -18.79
N THR A 297 -17.86 -11.37 -18.09
CA THR A 297 -18.18 -10.02 -17.60
C THR A 297 -17.75 -8.91 -18.56
N VAL A 298 -16.98 -9.22 -19.59
CA VAL A 298 -16.34 -8.20 -20.43
C VAL A 298 -17.34 -7.48 -21.35
N SER A 299 -18.22 -8.20 -22.03
CA SER A 299 -19.08 -7.63 -23.10
C SER A 299 -20.05 -6.54 -22.64
N GLY A 300 -20.42 -6.51 -21.36
CA GLY A 300 -21.27 -5.46 -20.77
C GLY A 300 -20.52 -4.23 -20.24
N HIS A 301 -19.20 -4.36 -20.06
CA HIS A 301 -18.40 -3.43 -19.26
C HIS A 301 -17.23 -2.80 -20.02
N VAL A 302 -17.13 -3.08 -21.32
CA VAL A 302 -16.28 -2.39 -22.28
C VAL A 302 -17.20 -1.62 -23.22
N LYS A 303 -16.90 -0.35 -23.48
CA LYS A 303 -17.69 0.51 -24.36
C LYS A 303 -16.78 1.26 -25.32
N LEU A 304 -17.23 1.40 -26.55
CA LEU A 304 -16.59 2.21 -27.58
C LEU A 304 -17.53 3.35 -27.94
N PHE A 305 -17.04 4.58 -27.86
CA PHE A 305 -17.79 5.76 -28.24
C PHE A 305 -17.11 6.45 -29.40
N LYS A 306 -17.88 6.83 -30.42
CA LYS A 306 -17.47 7.84 -31.40
C LYS A 306 -17.58 9.21 -30.74
N ARG A 307 -16.50 9.98 -30.76
CA ARG A 307 -16.49 11.35 -30.24
C ARG A 307 -17.04 12.31 -31.29
N THR A 308 -18.25 12.79 -31.05
CA THR A 308 -18.83 13.97 -31.71
C THR A 308 -19.06 15.05 -30.64
N PRO A 309 -19.80 16.15 -30.87
CA PRO A 309 -20.22 17.03 -29.78
C PRO A 309 -20.93 16.27 -28.62
N ALA A 310 -21.51 15.10 -28.91
CA ALA A 310 -21.93 14.11 -27.91
C ALA A 310 -21.22 12.76 -28.14
N LEU A 311 -21.05 11.96 -27.09
CA LEU A 311 -20.59 10.58 -27.23
C LEU A 311 -21.70 9.72 -27.85
N VAL A 312 -21.38 9.03 -28.94
CA VAL A 312 -22.28 8.08 -29.60
C VAL A 312 -21.71 6.69 -29.44
N GLU A 313 -22.43 5.79 -28.78
CA GLU A 313 -21.98 4.40 -28.60
C GLU A 313 -21.89 3.68 -29.95
N VAL A 314 -20.78 2.99 -30.17
CA VAL A 314 -20.49 2.19 -31.36
C VAL A 314 -20.66 0.73 -31.00
N SER A 315 -21.44 0.00 -31.80
CA SER A 315 -21.59 -1.45 -31.64
C SER A 315 -20.24 -2.13 -31.79
N MET A 316 -19.88 -2.96 -30.82
CA MET A 316 -18.63 -3.72 -30.83
C MET A 316 -18.77 -5.01 -30.02
N GLN A 317 -17.81 -5.91 -30.17
CA GLN A 317 -17.64 -7.09 -29.35
C GLN A 317 -16.33 -6.97 -28.58
N ALA A 318 -16.32 -7.44 -27.34
CA ALA A 318 -15.11 -7.51 -26.54
C ALA A 318 -14.92 -8.94 -26.03
N SER A 319 -13.69 -9.44 -26.11
CA SER A 319 -13.34 -10.79 -25.66
C SER A 319 -12.03 -10.80 -24.88
N VAL A 320 -11.82 -11.83 -24.06
CA VAL A 320 -10.55 -12.06 -23.38
C VAL A 320 -9.65 -12.90 -24.27
N GLY A 321 -8.40 -12.49 -24.43
CA GLY A 321 -7.41 -13.22 -25.21
C GLY A 321 -5.99 -12.92 -24.77
N LYS A 322 -5.03 -13.52 -25.48
CA LYS A 322 -3.61 -13.23 -25.34
C LYS A 322 -3.16 -12.28 -26.44
N VAL A 323 -2.25 -11.37 -26.10
CA VAL A 323 -1.59 -10.49 -27.07
C VAL A 323 -0.15 -10.96 -27.22
N MET A 324 0.22 -11.31 -28.45
CA MET A 324 1.56 -11.73 -28.81
C MET A 324 2.40 -10.53 -29.25
N ASN A 325 3.70 -10.59 -29.03
CA ASN A 325 4.63 -9.60 -29.54
C ASN A 325 4.68 -9.68 -31.08
N PRO A 326 4.39 -8.59 -31.81
CA PRO A 326 4.40 -8.62 -33.28
C PRO A 326 5.78 -8.94 -33.86
N ASP A 327 6.85 -8.63 -33.11
CA ASP A 327 8.24 -8.86 -33.50
C ASP A 327 8.77 -10.22 -33.03
N SER A 328 8.00 -10.96 -32.22
CA SER A 328 8.39 -12.27 -31.70
C SER A 328 7.15 -13.13 -31.43
N ALA A 329 6.88 -14.08 -32.32
CA ALA A 329 5.74 -15.00 -32.22
C ALA A 329 5.75 -15.88 -30.96
N GLU A 330 6.87 -15.95 -30.25
CA GLU A 330 7.03 -16.73 -29.01
C GLU A 330 6.88 -15.88 -27.74
N LYS A 331 6.95 -14.54 -27.85
CA LYS A 331 6.88 -13.67 -26.68
C LYS A 331 5.45 -13.17 -26.48
N VAL A 332 4.78 -13.67 -25.46
CA VAL A 332 3.49 -13.12 -25.01
C VAL A 332 3.75 -11.74 -24.41
N LEU A 333 3.12 -10.70 -24.96
CA LEU A 333 3.09 -9.37 -24.34
C LEU A 333 2.09 -9.35 -23.20
N CYS A 334 0.97 -10.03 -23.38
CA CYS A 334 -0.14 -10.01 -22.45
C CYS A 334 -0.87 -11.34 -22.41
N GLU A 335 -0.90 -11.97 -21.25
CA GLU A 335 -1.64 -13.22 -21.04
C GLU A 335 -3.14 -13.00 -20.88
N GLN A 336 -3.54 -11.78 -20.48
CA GLN A 336 -4.92 -11.41 -20.17
C GLN A 336 -5.20 -10.03 -20.76
N ALA A 337 -5.74 -10.00 -21.97
CA ALA A 337 -6.14 -8.76 -22.62
C ALA A 337 -7.62 -8.78 -22.97
N VAL A 338 -8.26 -7.63 -22.83
CA VAL A 338 -9.54 -7.35 -23.47
C VAL A 338 -9.27 -6.89 -24.90
N ILE A 339 -9.76 -7.62 -25.89
CA ILE A 339 -9.63 -7.31 -27.32
C ILE A 339 -10.97 -6.77 -27.83
N ILE A 340 -10.94 -5.64 -28.54
CA ILE A 340 -12.13 -4.92 -28.99
C ILE A 340 -12.30 -5.07 -30.50
N ASP A 341 -13.39 -5.69 -30.91
CA ASP A 341 -13.80 -5.86 -32.30
C ASP A 341 -14.98 -4.95 -32.64
N ALA A 342 -14.68 -3.81 -33.26
CA ALA A 342 -15.66 -2.78 -33.58
C ALA A 342 -16.13 -2.79 -35.05
N GLY A 343 -15.73 -3.81 -35.83
CA GLY A 343 -15.94 -3.79 -37.28
C GLY A 343 -15.19 -2.63 -37.96
N ALA A 344 -15.76 -2.10 -39.05
CA ALA A 344 -15.17 -0.98 -39.78
C ALA A 344 -15.44 0.34 -39.05
N LEU A 345 -14.37 1.04 -38.66
CA LEU A 345 -14.43 2.37 -38.08
C LEU A 345 -14.32 3.44 -39.18
N GLU A 346 -15.02 4.56 -39.01
CA GLU A 346 -14.88 5.73 -39.88
C GLU A 346 -13.45 6.28 -39.82
N GLU A 347 -12.92 6.71 -40.96
CA GLU A 347 -11.61 7.36 -41.11
C GLU A 347 -11.58 8.75 -40.45
N SER A 348 -10.39 9.22 -40.09
CA SER A 348 -10.17 10.54 -39.48
C SER A 348 -11.12 10.86 -38.31
N THR A 349 -11.55 9.84 -37.57
CA THR A 349 -12.58 9.94 -36.53
C THR A 349 -11.99 9.56 -35.19
N THR A 350 -12.28 10.37 -34.18
CA THR A 350 -11.85 10.13 -32.81
C THR A 350 -12.83 9.22 -32.09
N TYR A 351 -12.30 8.18 -31.46
CA TYR A 351 -13.04 7.23 -30.63
C TYR A 351 -12.48 7.21 -29.21
N GLN A 352 -13.33 6.88 -28.26
CA GLN A 352 -12.98 6.68 -26.87
C GLN A 352 -13.36 5.27 -26.44
N VAL A 353 -12.43 4.56 -25.84
CA VAL A 353 -12.69 3.28 -25.18
C VAL A 353 -12.84 3.52 -23.68
N VAL A 354 -13.83 2.89 -23.08
CA VAL A 354 -14.11 2.97 -21.64
C VAL A 354 -14.31 1.58 -21.09
N LEU A 355 -13.56 1.23 -20.05
CA LEU A 355 -13.76 0.02 -19.26
C LEU A 355 -14.30 0.41 -17.88
N THR A 356 -15.18 -0.43 -17.33
CA THR A 356 -15.79 -0.21 -16.02
C THR A 356 -15.42 -1.31 -15.02
N ASP A 357 -15.70 -1.07 -13.74
CA ASP A 357 -15.42 -1.99 -12.63
C ASP A 357 -16.37 -3.20 -12.58
N GLY A 358 -17.34 -3.28 -13.49
CA GLY A 358 -18.15 -4.49 -13.67
C GLY A 358 -17.42 -5.63 -14.37
N ILE A 359 -16.25 -5.38 -14.98
CA ILE A 359 -15.31 -6.46 -15.35
C ILE A 359 -14.84 -7.11 -14.06
N LYS A 360 -14.90 -8.43 -13.94
CA LYS A 360 -14.53 -9.15 -12.72
C LYS A 360 -13.32 -10.03 -12.92
N GLY A 361 -12.62 -10.32 -11.82
CA GLY A 361 -11.61 -11.36 -11.74
C GLY A 361 -12.25 -12.75 -11.71
N LEU A 362 -11.44 -13.80 -11.87
CA LEU A 362 -11.92 -15.19 -11.72
C LEU A 362 -12.46 -15.50 -10.32
N ASN A 363 -12.03 -14.74 -9.32
CA ASN A 363 -12.52 -14.78 -7.94
C ASN A 363 -13.80 -13.94 -7.71
N GLY A 364 -14.34 -13.30 -8.75
CA GLY A 364 -15.52 -12.45 -8.66
C GLY A 364 -15.25 -11.02 -8.17
N ALA A 365 -14.01 -10.68 -7.82
CA ALA A 365 -13.63 -9.32 -7.42
C ALA A 365 -13.79 -8.35 -8.60
N ALA A 366 -14.35 -7.16 -8.35
CA ALA A 366 -14.50 -6.11 -9.35
C ALA A 366 -13.13 -5.61 -9.84
N SER A 367 -13.05 -5.21 -11.10
CA SER A 367 -11.87 -4.57 -11.68
C SER A 367 -11.66 -3.19 -11.07
N ARG A 368 -10.41 -2.78 -10.91
CA ARG A 368 -10.02 -1.56 -10.20
C ARG A 368 -9.01 -0.76 -10.99
N GLN A 369 -9.01 0.55 -10.78
CA GLN A 369 -8.07 1.45 -11.42
C GLN A 369 -6.64 1.07 -11.05
N SER A 370 -5.69 1.19 -11.98
CA SER A 370 -4.29 1.23 -11.60
C SER A 370 -4.00 2.47 -10.75
N SER A 371 -2.97 2.43 -9.90
CA SER A 371 -2.60 3.60 -9.08
C SER A 371 -2.36 4.85 -9.95
N ILE A 372 -1.65 4.68 -11.07
CA ILE A 372 -1.39 5.78 -12.02
C ILE A 372 -2.68 6.27 -12.66
N PHE A 373 -3.57 5.36 -13.10
CA PHE A 373 -4.84 5.76 -13.69
C PHE A 373 -5.74 6.47 -12.66
N SER A 374 -5.73 6.05 -11.41
CA SER A 374 -6.51 6.68 -10.35
C SER A 374 -6.07 8.11 -10.05
N LEU A 375 -4.75 8.37 -10.08
CA LEU A 375 -4.21 9.73 -10.00
C LEU A 375 -4.57 10.57 -11.22
N MET A 376 -4.49 9.99 -12.42
CA MET A 376 -4.93 10.65 -13.66
C MET A 376 -6.45 10.92 -13.67
N ALA A 377 -7.25 10.05 -13.06
CA ALA A 377 -8.68 10.22 -12.97
C ALA A 377 -9.13 11.21 -11.87
N SER A 378 -8.21 11.59 -10.96
CA SER A 378 -8.48 12.50 -9.85
C SER A 378 -9.04 13.85 -10.33
N PRO A 379 -10.17 14.32 -9.77
CA PRO A 379 -10.67 15.66 -10.05
C PRO A 379 -9.75 16.74 -9.44
N THR A 380 -8.99 16.39 -8.41
CA THR A 380 -8.08 17.28 -7.67
C THR A 380 -6.69 17.29 -8.32
N PRO A 381 -6.04 18.46 -8.47
CA PRO A 381 -4.66 18.54 -8.94
C PRO A 381 -3.70 17.70 -8.09
N LEU A 382 -2.71 17.06 -8.72
CA LEU A 382 -1.67 16.29 -8.02
C LEU A 382 -0.61 17.20 -7.39
N LEU A 383 -0.30 18.29 -8.10
CA LEU A 383 0.75 19.23 -7.72
C LEU A 383 0.16 20.55 -7.22
N ASP A 384 0.80 21.12 -6.21
CA ASP A 384 0.51 22.43 -5.63
C ASP A 384 1.44 23.47 -6.26
N SER A 385 0.98 24.08 -7.36
CA SER A 385 1.73 25.12 -8.07
C SER A 385 1.81 26.45 -7.31
N SER A 386 1.14 26.58 -6.16
CA SER A 386 1.22 27.78 -5.32
C SER A 386 2.47 27.82 -4.44
N LYS A 387 3.13 26.68 -4.26
CA LYS A 387 4.39 26.53 -3.52
C LYS A 387 5.61 26.70 -4.45
N THR A 388 6.71 27.18 -3.87
CA THR A 388 8.01 27.28 -4.54
C THR A 388 9.08 26.62 -3.66
N PRO A 389 9.65 25.47 -4.05
CA PRO A 389 9.36 24.70 -5.26
C PRO A 389 7.93 24.12 -5.27
N VAL A 390 7.47 23.66 -6.45
CA VAL A 390 6.14 23.04 -6.62
C VAL A 390 5.96 21.92 -5.60
N GLY A 391 4.85 21.98 -4.85
CA GLY A 391 4.54 21.02 -3.79
C GLY A 391 3.71 19.83 -4.28
N LEU A 392 3.57 18.82 -3.43
CA LEU A 392 2.57 17.76 -3.59
C LEU A 392 1.26 18.18 -2.89
N ASN A 393 0.10 17.89 -3.49
CA ASN A 393 -1.21 18.11 -2.85
C ASN A 393 -1.61 16.98 -1.88
N SER A 394 -0.85 15.89 -1.84
CA SER A 394 -1.04 14.80 -0.89
C SER A 394 0.32 14.17 -0.54
N PRO A 395 0.57 13.82 0.73
CA PRO A 395 1.76 13.04 1.08
C PRO A 395 1.71 11.60 0.52
N TYR A 396 0.53 11.07 0.18
CA TYR A 396 0.37 9.71 -0.33
C TYR A 396 0.89 9.51 -1.76
N ILE A 397 1.16 10.59 -2.49
CA ILE A 397 1.77 10.54 -3.83
C ILE A 397 3.27 10.84 -3.79
N ASP A 398 3.86 10.99 -2.60
CA ASP A 398 5.29 11.18 -2.48
C ASP A 398 6.02 9.86 -2.78
N SER A 399 6.45 9.71 -4.03
CA SER A 399 7.31 8.62 -4.48
C SER A 399 8.75 9.09 -4.67
N THR A 400 9.22 10.06 -3.87
CA THR A 400 10.60 10.57 -3.95
C THR A 400 11.61 9.45 -3.65
N PHE A 401 11.26 8.53 -2.75
CA PHE A 401 12.04 7.33 -2.47
C PHE A 401 12.25 6.48 -3.72
N ASP A 402 11.18 6.20 -4.47
CA ASP A 402 11.27 5.46 -5.72
C ASP A 402 12.03 6.22 -6.80
N ALA A 403 11.78 7.53 -6.92
CA ALA A 403 12.50 8.39 -7.85
C ALA A 403 14.01 8.37 -7.58
N LEU A 404 14.42 8.40 -6.32
CA LEU A 404 15.82 8.24 -5.93
C LEU A 404 16.37 6.89 -6.38
N LEU A 405 15.64 5.80 -6.17
CA LEU A 405 16.06 4.47 -6.58
C LEU A 405 16.23 4.35 -8.11
N THR A 406 15.43 5.06 -8.91
CA THR A 406 15.62 5.11 -10.37
C THR A 406 16.94 5.75 -10.80
N THR A 407 17.57 6.53 -9.93
CA THR A 407 18.91 7.10 -10.18
C THR A 407 20.06 6.13 -9.83
N GLY A 408 19.74 4.94 -9.32
CA GLY A 408 20.71 3.95 -8.86
C GLY A 408 21.36 4.28 -7.52
N LYS A 409 20.82 5.26 -6.79
CA LYS A 409 21.33 5.68 -5.48
C LYS A 409 20.74 4.82 -4.37
N ASP A 410 21.58 4.41 -3.42
CA ASP A 410 21.12 3.74 -2.20
C ASP A 410 20.54 4.79 -1.23
N PRO A 411 19.28 4.65 -0.78
CA PRO A 411 18.62 5.61 0.11
C PRO A 411 19.36 5.84 1.42
N SER A 412 20.07 4.83 1.93
CA SER A 412 20.83 4.92 3.18
C SER A 412 22.08 5.80 3.08
N SER A 413 22.58 6.03 1.86
CA SER A 413 23.80 6.81 1.58
C SER A 413 23.53 8.09 0.79
N ALA A 414 22.27 8.34 0.42
CA ALA A 414 21.88 9.47 -0.40
C ALA A 414 22.04 10.79 0.35
N THR A 415 22.61 11.77 -0.34
CA THR A 415 22.77 13.13 0.18
C THR A 415 21.46 13.93 0.03
N GLN A 416 21.36 15.07 0.72
CA GLN A 416 20.23 15.99 0.52
C GLN A 416 20.09 16.41 -0.96
N GLU A 417 21.20 16.61 -1.66
CA GLU A 417 21.19 16.96 -3.08
C GLU A 417 20.62 15.82 -3.94
N ASP A 418 20.87 14.55 -3.58
CA ASP A 418 20.29 13.40 -4.27
C ASP A 418 18.76 13.35 -4.05
N TRP A 419 18.29 13.64 -2.83
CA TRP A 419 16.87 13.71 -2.50
C TRP A 419 16.15 14.87 -3.19
N ASP A 420 16.77 16.05 -3.24
CA ASP A 420 16.22 17.21 -3.95
C ASP A 420 16.13 16.93 -5.46
N LYS A 421 17.16 16.29 -6.06
CA LYS A 421 17.10 15.85 -7.46
C LYS A 421 16.01 14.82 -7.71
N ALA A 422 15.85 13.84 -6.81
CA ALA A 422 14.79 12.84 -6.90
C ALA A 422 13.40 13.49 -6.84
N TYR A 423 13.22 14.48 -5.96
CA TYR A 423 11.98 15.24 -5.83
C TYR A 423 11.72 16.08 -7.08
N ASP A 424 12.73 16.80 -7.58
CA ASP A 424 12.64 17.57 -8.82
C ASP A 424 12.28 16.68 -10.01
N MET A 425 12.90 15.49 -10.11
CA MET A 425 12.49 14.48 -11.11
C MET A 425 11.01 14.17 -10.94
N LEU A 426 10.57 13.81 -9.73
CA LEU A 426 9.19 13.43 -9.44
C LEU A 426 8.16 14.51 -9.89
N VAL A 427 8.35 15.76 -9.49
CA VAL A 427 7.36 16.84 -9.70
C VAL A 427 7.48 17.56 -11.05
N SER A 428 8.63 17.47 -11.71
CA SER A 428 8.82 18.04 -13.05
C SER A 428 8.24 17.14 -14.15
N ASP A 429 8.70 17.29 -15.39
CA ASP A 429 8.20 16.62 -16.59
C ASP A 429 8.48 15.10 -16.66
N SER A 430 8.86 14.45 -15.56
CA SER A 430 9.06 12.99 -15.55
C SER A 430 7.77 12.23 -15.21
N ALA A 431 7.49 11.95 -13.94
CA ALA A 431 6.41 11.09 -13.50
C ALA A 431 5.14 11.89 -13.18
N LEU A 432 5.09 12.58 -12.03
CA LEU A 432 3.85 13.23 -11.59
C LEU A 432 3.48 14.45 -12.42
N GLY A 433 4.44 15.23 -12.90
CA GLY A 433 4.14 16.34 -13.81
C GLY A 433 3.50 15.86 -15.11
N THR A 434 3.94 14.71 -15.63
CA THR A 434 3.32 14.09 -16.82
C THR A 434 1.92 13.54 -16.50
N VAL A 435 1.75 12.88 -15.36
CA VAL A 435 0.42 12.41 -14.90
C VAL A 435 -0.53 13.59 -14.69
N GLU A 436 -0.08 14.71 -14.14
CA GLU A 436 -0.89 15.92 -13.97
C GLU A 436 -1.31 16.52 -15.32
N LYS A 437 -0.41 16.59 -16.31
CA LYS A 437 -0.76 17.02 -17.68
C LYS A 437 -1.82 16.10 -18.31
N TRP A 438 -1.69 14.78 -18.14
CA TRP A 438 -2.71 13.85 -18.62
C TRP A 438 -4.01 13.98 -17.86
N ARG A 439 -3.97 14.13 -16.54
CA ARG A 439 -5.15 14.37 -15.70
C ARG A 439 -5.94 15.53 -16.29
N GLN A 440 -5.31 16.70 -16.46
CA GLN A 440 -5.94 17.89 -17.04
C GLN A 440 -6.51 17.64 -18.44
N THR A 441 -5.78 16.92 -19.30
CA THR A 441 -6.21 16.61 -20.67
C THR A 441 -7.42 15.66 -20.70
N TYR A 442 -7.43 14.64 -19.85
CA TYR A 442 -8.44 13.57 -19.84
C TYR A 442 -9.65 13.88 -18.95
N GLN A 443 -9.58 14.89 -18.07
CA GLN A 443 -10.68 15.28 -17.17
C GLN A 443 -12.03 15.43 -17.90
N PRO A 444 -12.14 16.17 -19.03
CA PRO A 444 -13.39 16.27 -19.77
C PRO A 444 -13.85 14.92 -20.32
N TRP A 445 -12.91 14.10 -20.82
CA TRP A 445 -13.23 12.82 -21.43
C TRP A 445 -13.74 11.79 -20.42
N LEU A 446 -13.20 11.81 -19.21
CA LEU A 446 -13.70 11.01 -18.09
C LEU A 446 -15.09 11.44 -17.66
N GLN A 447 -15.35 12.76 -17.60
CA GLN A 447 -16.67 13.28 -17.27
C GLN A 447 -17.71 12.86 -18.31
N ASP A 448 -17.40 13.05 -19.59
CA ASP A 448 -18.29 12.69 -20.70
C ASP A 448 -18.61 11.20 -20.68
N ALA A 449 -17.59 10.35 -20.50
CA ALA A 449 -17.75 8.90 -20.41
C ALA A 449 -18.60 8.48 -19.21
N ALA A 450 -18.32 9.00 -18.01
CA ALA A 450 -19.09 8.70 -16.81
C ALA A 450 -20.57 9.10 -16.99
N SER A 451 -20.81 10.29 -17.58
CA SER A 451 -22.15 10.80 -17.86
C SER A 451 -22.88 9.94 -18.90
N ALA A 452 -22.22 9.56 -20.00
CA ALA A 452 -22.79 8.73 -21.05
C ALA A 452 -23.15 7.32 -20.55
N LEU A 453 -22.38 6.79 -19.61
CA LEU A 453 -22.62 5.49 -18.99
C LEU A 453 -23.61 5.54 -17.81
N GLY A 454 -23.91 6.72 -17.27
CA GLY A 454 -24.70 6.86 -16.06
C GLY A 454 -24.02 6.24 -14.83
N VAL A 455 -22.68 6.31 -14.75
CA VAL A 455 -21.87 5.77 -13.65
C VAL A 455 -21.03 6.86 -13.01
N GLU A 456 -20.52 6.60 -11.81
CA GLU A 456 -19.52 7.47 -11.20
C GLU A 456 -18.18 7.35 -11.93
N ARG A 457 -17.39 8.42 -11.96
CA ARG A 457 -16.05 8.40 -12.57
C ARG A 457 -15.16 7.32 -11.97
N ALA A 458 -15.32 7.05 -10.68
CA ALA A 458 -14.54 6.05 -9.99
C ALA A 458 -14.90 4.61 -10.42
N SER A 459 -16.03 4.38 -11.10
CA SER A 459 -16.36 3.10 -11.73
C SER A 459 -15.65 2.88 -13.07
N ILE A 460 -15.03 3.91 -13.66
CA ILE A 460 -14.21 3.74 -14.87
C ILE A 460 -12.83 3.22 -14.44
N THR A 461 -12.45 2.03 -14.91
CA THR A 461 -11.19 1.38 -14.54
C THR A 461 -10.03 1.78 -15.46
N VAL A 462 -10.33 2.04 -16.73
CA VAL A 462 -9.42 2.69 -17.69
C VAL A 462 -10.22 3.35 -18.81
N THR A 463 -9.70 4.44 -19.35
CA THR A 463 -10.19 5.03 -20.60
C THR A 463 -9.02 5.55 -21.42
N TRP A 464 -9.12 5.44 -22.74
CA TRP A 464 -8.19 6.07 -23.67
C TRP A 464 -8.93 6.54 -24.92
N VAL A 465 -8.28 7.43 -25.66
CA VAL A 465 -8.80 8.00 -26.92
C VAL A 465 -7.83 7.70 -28.04
N PHE A 466 -8.35 7.41 -29.22
CA PHE A 466 -7.56 7.25 -30.44
C PHE A 466 -8.29 7.87 -31.63
N THR A 467 -7.53 8.23 -32.67
CA THR A 467 -8.09 8.73 -33.95
C THR A 467 -7.66 7.78 -35.05
N THR A 468 -8.62 7.37 -35.90
CA THR A 468 -8.35 6.59 -37.10
C THR A 468 -7.65 7.46 -38.16
N ALA A 469 -6.79 6.88 -38.99
CA ALA A 469 -6.04 7.66 -39.97
C ALA A 469 -6.95 8.17 -41.09
N ALA A 470 -6.43 9.19 -41.78
CA ALA A 470 -6.87 9.50 -43.14
C ALA A 470 -6.41 8.39 -44.11
N PRO A 471 -7.16 8.17 -45.19
CA PRO A 471 -6.83 7.18 -46.22
C PRO A 471 -5.53 7.47 -46.96
#